data_AF-A0A3M9NMQ9-F1
#
_entry.id   AF-A0A3M9NMQ9-F1
#
_cell.length_a   1.000
_cell.length_b   1.000
_cell.length_c   1.000
_cell.angle_alpha   90.00
_cell.angle_beta   90.00
_cell.angle_gamma   90.00
#
_symmetry.space_group_name_H-M   'P 1'
#
loop_
_entity.id
_entity.type
_entity.pdbx_description
1 polymer ?
#
loop_
_entity_poly.entity_id
_entity_poly.type
_entity_poly.pdbx_seq_one_letter_code
_entity_poly.pdbx_strand_id
1 'polypeptide(L)'
;MLILSLLKISIMKKLIILCLTAAISTGIFAARKDSNSIDGAQKIMKIFHSHFPEIADPTLSRAGDFYVVYFNEEESNSSCRIYYDGNGNVVKTIRNYTAENLNPYIRQKIEAKYQGKNIYSVTDVTDEFDHYYEVIVQNEKAMWVLHVNNDGTSSIKNKYKRAAM
;
A
#
# COMPACT_ATOMS: atom_id res chain seq x y z
N MET A 1 62.80 -39.69 14.77
CA MET A 1 62.00 -38.84 15.67
C MET A 1 61.62 -37.48 15.07
N LEU A 2 62.45 -36.85 14.22
CA LEU A 2 62.12 -35.54 13.60
C LEU A 2 60.99 -35.56 12.56
N ILE A 3 60.79 -36.65 11.81
CA ILE A 3 59.79 -36.70 10.72
C ILE A 3 58.35 -36.73 11.26
N LEU A 4 58.12 -37.37 12.42
CA LEU A 4 56.79 -37.39 13.07
C LEU A 4 56.38 -36.02 13.65
N SER A 5 57.33 -35.18 14.08
CA SER A 5 57.03 -33.86 14.63
C SER A 5 56.64 -32.85 13.55
N LEU A 6 57.28 -32.92 12.37
CA LEU A 6 56.98 -32.06 11.23
C LEU A 6 55.60 -32.38 10.61
N LEU A 7 55.20 -33.66 10.59
CA LEU A 7 53.88 -34.07 10.10
C LEU A 7 52.74 -33.55 11.01
N LYS A 8 52.92 -33.61 12.35
CA LYS A 8 51.97 -33.07 13.33
C LYS A 8 51.77 -31.55 13.18
N ILE A 9 52.84 -30.80 12.92
CA ILE A 9 52.81 -29.34 12.74
C ILE A 9 52.10 -28.94 11.44
N SER A 10 52.29 -29.70 10.36
CA SER A 10 51.59 -29.49 9.08
C SER A 10 50.08 -29.75 9.18
N ILE A 11 49.68 -30.78 9.94
CA ILE A 11 48.27 -31.16 10.15
C ILE A 11 47.56 -30.15 11.08
N MET A 12 48.20 -29.67 12.15
CA MET A 12 47.60 -28.66 13.05
C MET A 12 47.41 -27.29 12.38
N LYS A 13 48.28 -26.89 11.43
CA LYS A 13 48.10 -25.64 10.67
C LYS A 13 46.90 -25.69 9.72
N LYS A 14 46.63 -26.86 9.12
CA LYS A 14 45.48 -27.07 8.22
C LYS A 14 44.16 -27.17 8.99
N LEU A 15 44.18 -27.69 10.22
CA LEU A 15 43.01 -27.70 11.12
C LEU A 15 42.65 -26.31 11.64
N ILE A 16 43.64 -25.44 11.90
CA ILE A 16 43.40 -24.05 12.32
C ILE A 16 42.80 -23.21 11.17
N ILE A 17 43.23 -23.45 9.92
CA ILE A 17 42.69 -22.74 8.74
C ILE A 17 41.25 -23.18 8.42
N LEU A 18 40.90 -24.45 8.65
CA LEU A 18 39.54 -24.97 8.41
C LEU A 18 38.51 -24.46 9.43
N CYS A 19 38.94 -24.12 10.66
CA CYS A 19 38.06 -23.51 11.67
C CYS A 19 37.85 -22.00 11.50
N LEU A 20 38.71 -21.30 10.74
CA LEU A 20 38.55 -19.85 10.51
C LEU A 20 37.55 -19.52 9.39
N THR A 21 37.28 -20.44 8.45
CA THR A 21 36.35 -20.20 7.33
C THR A 21 34.90 -20.58 7.63
N ALA A 22 34.62 -21.17 8.79
CA ALA A 22 33.27 -21.57 9.20
C ALA A 22 32.52 -20.49 10.02
N ALA A 23 33.14 -19.32 10.26
CA ALA A 23 32.62 -18.30 11.17
C ALA A 23 32.06 -17.04 10.47
N ILE A 24 31.84 -17.05 9.15
CA ILE A 24 31.24 -15.93 8.41
C ILE A 24 30.02 -16.41 7.61
N SER A 25 29.08 -17.01 8.32
CA SER A 25 27.69 -17.04 7.90
C SER A 25 26.84 -16.55 9.05
N THR A 26 27.17 -15.37 9.59
CA THR A 26 26.15 -14.55 10.25
C THR A 26 25.16 -14.17 9.17
N GLY A 27 24.13 -14.99 9.02
CA GLY A 27 22.95 -14.59 8.28
C GLY A 27 22.50 -13.25 8.85
N ILE A 28 22.62 -12.20 8.06
CA ILE A 28 21.91 -10.95 8.32
C ILE A 28 20.45 -11.25 8.01
N PHE A 29 19.82 -12.04 8.88
CA PHE A 29 18.41 -11.90 9.09
C PHE A 29 18.31 -10.60 9.89
N ALA A 30 18.19 -9.49 9.17
CA ALA A 30 17.61 -8.29 9.75
C ALA A 30 16.35 -8.78 10.45
N ALA A 31 16.35 -8.74 11.79
CA ALA A 31 15.17 -9.01 12.57
C ALA A 31 14.08 -8.15 11.93
N ARG A 32 13.05 -8.80 11.35
CA ARG A 32 11.89 -8.07 10.84
C ARG A 32 11.40 -7.29 12.03
N LYS A 33 11.66 -5.98 12.04
CA LYS A 33 11.21 -5.08 13.09
C LYS A 33 9.73 -5.35 13.22
N ASP A 34 9.35 -5.83 14.40
CA ASP A 34 8.00 -6.31 14.64
C ASP A 34 7.06 -5.18 14.25
N SER A 35 6.35 -5.37 13.15
CA SER A 35 5.54 -4.32 12.54
C SER A 35 4.26 -4.07 13.37
N ASN A 36 4.14 -4.79 14.50
CA ASN A 36 3.19 -4.59 15.57
C ASN A 36 3.80 -3.88 16.79
N SER A 37 5.01 -3.33 16.71
CA SER A 37 5.57 -2.58 17.84
C SER A 37 4.78 -1.29 18.07
N ILE A 38 4.48 -1.01 19.34
CA ILE A 38 3.86 0.24 19.80
C ILE A 38 4.64 1.45 19.24
N ASP A 39 5.97 1.34 19.18
CA ASP A 39 6.87 2.37 18.63
C ASP A 39 6.62 2.65 17.14
N GLY A 40 6.29 1.62 16.35
CA GLY A 40 6.01 1.77 14.93
C GLY A 40 4.71 2.54 14.69
N ALA A 41 3.65 2.19 15.42
CA ALA A 41 2.38 2.91 15.36
C ALA A 41 2.53 4.39 15.72
N GLN A 42 3.24 4.69 16.82
CA GLN A 42 3.51 6.08 17.24
C GLN A 42 4.33 6.85 16.19
N LYS A 43 5.33 6.20 15.58
CA LYS A 43 6.12 6.80 14.50
C LYS A 43 5.24 7.18 13.31
N ILE A 44 4.37 6.28 12.86
CA ILE A 44 3.47 6.55 11.72
C ILE A 44 2.51 7.70 12.03
N MET A 45 1.92 7.71 13.23
CA MET A 45 1.03 8.79 13.65
C MET A 45 1.73 10.15 13.69
N LYS A 46 2.98 10.20 14.17
CA LYS A 46 3.77 11.43 14.16
C LYS A 46 4.04 11.94 12.74
N ILE A 47 4.38 11.05 11.82
CA ILE A 47 4.60 11.39 10.40
C ILE A 47 3.28 11.89 9.80
N PHE A 48 2.18 11.18 10.03
CA PHE A 48 0.87 11.56 9.53
C PHE A 48 0.48 12.98 9.97
N HIS A 49 0.49 13.28 11.27
CA HIS A 49 0.13 14.61 11.77
C HIS A 49 1.09 15.72 11.36
N SER A 50 2.33 15.39 10.94
CA SER A 50 3.23 16.39 10.36
C SER A 50 2.81 16.85 8.97
N HIS A 51 2.09 15.99 8.23
CA HIS A 51 1.58 16.29 6.89
C HIS A 51 0.11 16.75 6.92
N PHE A 52 -0.67 16.27 7.90
CA PHE A 52 -2.10 16.52 8.06
C PHE A 52 -2.40 17.02 9.48
N PRO A 53 -1.88 18.21 9.87
CA PRO A 53 -2.07 18.75 11.22
C PRO A 53 -3.53 19.08 11.56
N GLU A 54 -4.38 19.28 10.55
CA GLU A 54 -5.81 19.58 10.68
C GLU A 54 -6.66 18.36 11.04
N ILE A 55 -6.16 17.15 10.79
CA ILE A 55 -6.91 15.92 11.05
C ILE A 55 -6.74 15.51 12.51
N ALA A 56 -7.77 15.73 13.32
CA ALA A 56 -7.73 15.56 14.76
C ALA A 56 -7.70 14.10 15.23
N ASP A 57 -8.55 13.23 14.66
CA ASP A 57 -8.74 11.86 15.15
C ASP A 57 -8.74 10.83 14.00
N PRO A 58 -7.58 10.58 13.37
CA PRO A 58 -7.48 9.56 12.34
C PRO A 58 -7.46 8.15 12.97
N THR A 59 -8.03 7.18 12.28
CA THR A 59 -7.99 5.77 12.68
C THR A 59 -6.75 5.08 12.11
N LEU A 60 -5.86 4.59 12.97
CA LEU A 60 -4.74 3.75 12.57
C LEU A 60 -5.12 2.26 12.61
N SER A 61 -4.78 1.53 11.57
CA SER A 61 -4.96 0.08 11.48
C SER A 61 -3.79 -0.59 10.75
N ARG A 62 -3.84 -1.91 10.61
CA ARG A 62 -2.82 -2.73 9.93
C ARG A 62 -3.44 -3.46 8.74
N ALA A 63 -2.70 -3.55 7.64
CA ALA A 63 -3.05 -4.37 6.49
C ALA A 63 -1.79 -5.08 5.96
N GLY A 64 -1.61 -6.35 6.33
CA GLY A 64 -0.37 -7.06 6.05
C GLY A 64 0.81 -6.39 6.73
N ASP A 65 1.83 -6.02 5.95
CA ASP A 65 3.04 -5.33 6.44
C ASP A 65 2.86 -3.81 6.61
N PHE A 66 1.74 -3.26 6.14
CA PHE A 66 1.51 -1.81 6.11
C PHE A 66 0.74 -1.30 7.31
N TYR A 67 1.03 -0.06 7.68
CA TYR A 67 0.18 0.75 8.53
C TYR A 67 -0.80 1.53 7.66
N VAL A 68 -2.07 1.58 8.05
CA VAL A 68 -3.11 2.26 7.28
C VAL A 68 -3.75 3.32 8.16
N VAL A 69 -3.59 4.58 7.77
CA VAL A 69 -4.26 5.70 8.42
C VAL A 69 -5.51 6.05 7.63
N TYR A 70 -6.67 5.95 8.27
CA TYR A 70 -7.97 6.32 7.74
C TYR A 70 -8.46 7.62 8.38
N PHE A 71 -9.00 8.53 7.56
CA PHE A 71 -9.64 9.75 8.06
C PHE A 71 -10.69 10.26 7.06
N ASN A 72 -11.57 11.13 7.54
CA ASN A 72 -12.52 11.87 6.70
C ASN A 72 -11.99 13.28 6.47
N GLU A 73 -12.18 13.80 5.26
CA GLU A 73 -11.98 15.21 4.92
C GLU A 73 -13.37 15.87 4.84
N GLU A 74 -13.72 16.66 5.84
CA GLU A 74 -15.05 17.26 5.94
C GLU A 74 -15.33 18.26 4.80
N GLU A 75 -14.35 19.10 4.45
CA GLU A 75 -14.49 20.14 3.41
C GLU A 75 -14.85 19.56 2.04
N SER A 76 -14.32 18.38 1.73
CA SER A 76 -14.52 17.70 0.45
C SER A 76 -15.57 16.59 0.53
N ASN A 77 -16.15 16.34 1.70
CA ASN A 77 -17.02 15.20 1.98
C ASN A 77 -16.43 13.89 1.43
N SER A 78 -15.15 13.64 1.72
CA SER A 78 -14.41 12.48 1.24
C SER A 78 -13.79 11.69 2.39
N SER A 79 -13.43 10.44 2.12
CA SER A 79 -12.63 9.64 3.05
C SER A 79 -11.33 9.22 2.40
N CYS A 80 -10.26 9.17 3.19
CA CYS A 80 -8.93 8.85 2.71
C CYS A 80 -8.32 7.72 3.51
N ARG A 81 -7.54 6.86 2.84
CA ARG A 81 -6.65 5.87 3.44
C ARG A 81 -5.26 6.10 2.90
N ILE A 82 -4.29 6.24 3.80
CA ILE A 82 -2.87 6.33 3.45
C ILE A 82 -2.16 5.11 4.02
N TYR A 83 -1.52 4.36 3.13
CA TYR A 83 -0.73 3.19 3.47
C TYR A 83 0.72 3.60 3.62
N TYR A 84 1.30 3.26 4.77
CA TYR A 84 2.70 3.49 5.09
C TYR A 84 3.45 2.16 5.23
N ASP A 85 4.67 2.10 4.70
CA ASP A 85 5.61 1.04 5.05
C ASP A 85 6.14 1.20 6.50
N GLY A 86 6.94 0.24 6.99
CA GLY A 86 7.54 0.32 8.33
C GLY A 86 8.55 1.48 8.52
N ASN A 87 8.98 2.10 7.43
CA ASN A 87 9.86 3.27 7.45
C ASN A 87 9.08 4.59 7.51
N GLY A 88 7.78 4.56 7.24
CA GLY A 88 6.92 5.74 7.18
C GLY A 88 6.84 6.36 5.79
N ASN A 89 7.23 5.64 4.74
CA ASN A 89 7.02 6.05 3.36
C ASN A 89 5.58 5.74 2.94
N VAL A 90 4.94 6.66 2.23
CA VAL A 90 3.62 6.40 1.62
C VAL A 90 3.80 5.47 0.43
N VAL A 91 3.08 4.36 0.42
CA VAL A 91 3.12 3.36 -0.67
C VAL A 91 1.82 3.30 -1.47
N LYS A 92 0.72 3.77 -0.88
CA LYS A 92 -0.60 3.79 -1.51
C LYS A 92 -1.51 4.81 -0.85
N THR A 93 -2.30 5.50 -1.64
CA THR A 93 -3.44 6.29 -1.17
C THR A 93 -4.73 5.77 -1.81
N ILE A 94 -5.80 5.82 -1.04
CA ILE A 94 -7.15 5.53 -1.53
C ILE A 94 -8.07 6.63 -1.03
N ARG A 95 -8.67 7.39 -1.95
CA ARG A 95 -9.66 8.41 -1.62
C ARG A 95 -11.02 7.98 -2.15
N ASN A 96 -12.07 8.08 -1.33
CA ASN A 96 -13.43 7.81 -1.75
C ASN A 96 -14.24 9.10 -1.70
N TYR A 97 -14.89 9.44 -2.81
CA TYR A 97 -15.68 10.66 -2.96
C TYR A 97 -16.79 10.51 -4.00
N THR A 98 -17.64 11.53 -4.13
CA THR A 98 -18.71 11.60 -5.13
C THR A 98 -18.25 12.26 -6.42
N ALA A 99 -19.05 12.17 -7.48
CA ALA A 99 -18.73 12.69 -8.81
C ALA A 99 -18.30 14.16 -8.86
N GLU A 100 -18.70 14.97 -7.88
CA GLU A 100 -18.39 16.40 -7.76
C GLU A 100 -16.89 16.68 -7.62
N ASN A 101 -16.15 15.78 -6.97
CA ASN A 101 -14.71 15.91 -6.74
C ASN A 101 -13.87 15.15 -7.77
N LEU A 102 -14.50 14.45 -8.71
CA LEU A 102 -13.78 13.75 -9.78
C LEU A 102 -13.19 14.76 -10.75
N ASN A 103 -11.95 14.50 -11.21
CA ASN A 103 -11.31 15.29 -12.26
C ASN A 103 -12.30 15.53 -13.42
N PRO A 104 -12.60 16.79 -13.80
CA PRO A 104 -13.60 17.10 -14.82
C PRO A 104 -13.36 16.39 -16.16
N TYR A 105 -12.09 16.19 -16.54
CA TYR A 105 -11.75 15.45 -17.76
C TYR A 105 -12.20 13.99 -17.68
N ILE A 106 -11.90 13.30 -16.57
CA ILE A 106 -12.31 11.90 -16.36
C ILE A 106 -13.84 11.80 -16.26
N ARG A 107 -14.46 12.71 -15.51
CA ARG A 107 -15.92 12.78 -15.38
C ARG A 107 -16.60 12.87 -16.75
N GLN A 108 -16.16 13.79 -17.59
CA GLN A 108 -16.72 13.98 -18.94
C GLN A 108 -16.53 12.75 -19.83
N LYS A 109 -15.37 12.07 -19.75
CA LYS A 109 -15.13 10.83 -20.49
C LYS A 109 -16.11 9.71 -20.09
N ILE A 110 -16.38 9.58 -18.79
CA ILE A 110 -17.31 8.58 -18.26
C ILE A 110 -18.75 8.94 -18.68
N GLU A 111 -19.19 10.17 -18.45
CA GLU A 111 -20.54 10.62 -18.76
C GLU A 111 -20.85 10.51 -20.27
N ALA A 112 -19.89 10.83 -21.14
CA ALA A 112 -20.04 10.68 -22.59
C ALA A 112 -20.17 9.22 -23.04
N LYS A 113 -19.43 8.30 -22.42
CA LYS A 113 -19.41 6.87 -22.80
C LYS A 113 -20.55 6.07 -22.17
N TYR A 114 -20.98 6.44 -20.97
CA TYR A 114 -21.94 5.69 -20.15
C TYR A 114 -23.26 6.45 -19.99
N GLN A 115 -23.77 7.04 -21.07
CA GLN A 115 -24.98 7.86 -21.09
C GLN A 115 -26.19 7.21 -20.37
N GLY A 116 -26.98 8.05 -19.72
CA GLY A 116 -28.14 7.64 -18.93
C GLY A 116 -27.77 6.89 -17.64
N LYS A 117 -26.53 7.03 -17.15
CA LYS A 117 -26.09 6.53 -15.85
C LYS A 117 -25.45 7.67 -15.07
N ASN A 118 -25.70 7.66 -13.76
CA ASN A 118 -25.12 8.63 -12.83
C ASN A 118 -23.90 8.01 -12.16
N ILE A 119 -22.84 8.79 -11.98
CA ILE A 119 -21.70 8.40 -11.16
C ILE A 119 -22.15 8.45 -9.69
N TYR A 120 -22.15 7.30 -9.03
CA TYR A 120 -22.59 7.13 -7.65
C TYR A 120 -21.43 7.29 -6.66
N SER A 121 -20.28 6.70 -6.97
CA SER A 121 -19.10 6.71 -6.11
C SER A 121 -17.84 6.60 -6.94
N VAL A 122 -16.76 7.20 -6.45
CA VAL A 122 -15.42 7.13 -7.00
C VAL A 122 -14.48 6.65 -5.90
N THR A 123 -13.69 5.63 -6.21
CA THR A 123 -12.50 5.25 -5.45
C THR A 123 -11.27 5.60 -6.29
N ASP A 124 -10.56 6.64 -5.87
CA ASP A 124 -9.34 7.15 -6.46
C ASP A 124 -8.13 6.47 -5.80
N VAL A 125 -7.32 5.77 -6.58
CA VAL A 125 -6.24 4.93 -6.09
C VAL A 125 -4.94 5.34 -6.73
N THR A 126 -3.98 5.78 -5.92
CA THR A 126 -2.59 5.99 -6.35
C THR A 126 -1.69 5.03 -5.58
N ASP A 127 -0.84 4.33 -6.29
CA ASP A 127 0.27 3.59 -5.70
C ASP A 127 1.58 3.89 -6.45
N GLU A 128 2.64 3.14 -6.18
CA GLU A 128 3.95 3.35 -6.78
C GLU A 128 4.01 3.08 -8.29
N PHE A 129 3.05 2.33 -8.83
CA PHE A 129 3.04 1.88 -10.22
C PHE A 129 2.01 2.61 -11.06
N ASP A 130 0.86 2.95 -10.48
CA ASP A 130 -0.27 3.45 -11.24
C ASP A 130 -1.14 4.42 -10.45
N HIS A 131 -1.93 5.18 -11.20
CA HIS A 131 -3.03 5.96 -10.69
C HIS A 131 -4.27 5.73 -11.55
N TYR A 132 -5.33 5.27 -10.89
CA TYR A 132 -6.56 4.85 -11.55
C TYR A 132 -7.76 5.11 -10.64
N TYR A 133 -8.94 5.00 -11.24
CA TYR A 133 -10.21 5.15 -10.55
C TYR A 133 -11.04 3.86 -10.68
N GLU A 134 -11.63 3.42 -9.57
CA GLU A 134 -12.80 2.55 -9.62
C GLU A 134 -14.06 3.42 -9.49
N VAL A 135 -14.86 3.47 -10.55
CA VAL A 135 -16.05 4.33 -10.60
C VAL A 135 -17.30 3.48 -10.65
N ILE A 136 -18.20 3.69 -9.70
CA ILE A 136 -19.51 3.07 -9.73
C ILE A 136 -20.45 3.99 -10.50
N VAL A 137 -20.93 3.53 -11.65
CA VAL A 137 -22.03 4.17 -12.38
C VAL A 137 -23.30 3.36 -12.21
N GLN A 138 -24.45 4.02 -12.18
CA GLN A 138 -25.72 3.34 -11.94
C GLN A 138 -26.88 3.95 -12.71
N ASN A 139 -27.92 3.14 -12.90
CA ASN A 139 -29.26 3.59 -13.25
C ASN A 139 -30.30 2.82 -12.42
N GLU A 140 -31.58 2.96 -12.76
CA GLU A 140 -32.68 2.29 -12.06
C GLU A 140 -32.56 0.76 -12.02
N LYS A 141 -31.86 0.14 -12.98
CA LYS A 141 -31.85 -1.32 -13.18
C LYS A 141 -30.59 -1.99 -12.64
N ALA A 142 -29.46 -1.31 -12.69
CA ALA A 142 -28.17 -1.93 -12.41
C ALA A 142 -27.11 -0.92 -11.96
N MET A 143 -26.04 -1.46 -11.40
CA MET A 143 -24.79 -0.77 -11.09
C MET A 143 -23.64 -1.44 -11.87
N TRP A 144 -22.69 -0.63 -12.30
CA TRP A 144 -21.48 -1.09 -12.98
C TRP A 144 -20.27 -0.53 -12.26
N VAL A 145 -19.31 -1.40 -11.96
CA VAL A 145 -18.00 -0.99 -11.46
C VAL A 145 -17.10 -0.85 -12.66
N LEU A 146 -16.62 0.36 -12.89
CA LEU A 146 -15.70 0.71 -13.96
C LEU A 146 -14.29 0.75 -13.39
N HIS A 147 -13.32 0.21 -14.13
CA HIS A 147 -11.92 0.58 -13.96
C HIS A 147 -11.60 1.66 -14.99
N VAL A 148 -11.01 2.77 -14.55
CA VAL A 148 -10.74 3.95 -15.37
C VAL A 148 -9.31 4.39 -15.17
N ASN A 149 -8.55 4.47 -16.25
CA ASN A 149 -7.17 4.95 -16.24
C ASN A 149 -7.13 6.48 -16.24
N ASN A 150 -5.95 7.04 -15.97
CA ASN A 150 -5.71 8.49 -15.99
C ASN A 150 -5.94 9.20 -17.34
N ASP A 151 -5.94 8.46 -18.45
CA ASP A 151 -6.27 9.02 -19.77
C ASP A 151 -7.80 9.03 -20.06
N GLY A 152 -8.60 8.51 -19.13
CA GLY A 152 -10.05 8.38 -19.24
C GLY A 152 -10.52 7.13 -20.00
N THR A 153 -9.59 6.27 -20.44
CA THR A 153 -9.96 4.95 -20.94
C THR A 153 -10.57 4.13 -19.81
N SER A 154 -11.62 3.38 -20.14
CA SER A 154 -12.44 2.71 -19.14
C SER A 154 -12.94 1.35 -19.60
N SER A 155 -13.05 0.43 -18.67
CA SER A 155 -13.60 -0.91 -18.87
C SER A 155 -14.57 -1.27 -17.74
N ILE A 156 -15.54 -2.12 -18.03
CA ILE A 156 -16.46 -2.64 -17.01
C ILE A 156 -15.72 -3.78 -16.30
N LYS A 157 -15.46 -3.61 -15.00
CA LYS A 157 -14.90 -4.65 -14.13
C LYS A 157 -15.99 -5.61 -13.67
N ASN A 158 -17.12 -5.08 -13.22
CA ASN A 158 -18.26 -5.85 -12.73
C ASN A 158 -19.60 -5.19 -13.04
N LYS A 159 -20.68 -5.98 -13.00
CA LYS A 159 -22.06 -5.53 -13.14
C LYS A 159 -22.96 -6.22 -12.12
N TYR A 160 -23.78 -5.44 -11.43
CA TYR A 160 -24.73 -5.92 -10.44
C TYR A 160 -26.14 -5.47 -10.79
N LYS A 161 -27.11 -6.39 -10.74
CA LYS A 161 -28.53 -6.01 -10.82
C LYS A 161 -28.93 -5.33 -9.51
N ARG A 162 -29.76 -4.30 -9.59
CA ARG A 162 -30.41 -3.77 -8.39
C ARG A 162 -31.56 -4.71 -8.03
N ALA A 163 -31.76 -4.96 -6.74
CA ALA A 163 -32.98 -5.58 -6.28
C ALA A 163 -34.15 -4.66 -6.68
N ALA A 164 -35.25 -5.25 -7.14
CA ALA A 164 -36.50 -4.50 -7.29
C ALA A 164 -36.90 -4.04 -5.88
N MET A 165 -37.12 -2.73 -5.71
CA MET A 165 -37.80 -2.19 -4.53
C MET A 165 -39.29 -2.49 -4.64
#